data_AF-A4VLD1-F1
#
_entry.id   AF-A4VLD1-F1
#
_cell.length_a   1.000
_cell.length_b   1.000
_cell.length_c   1.000
_cell.angle_alpha   90.00
_cell.angle_beta   90.00
_cell.angle_gamma   90.00
#
_symmetry.space_group_name_H-M   'P 1'
#
loop_
_entity.id
_entity.type
_entity.pdbx_description
1 polymer ?
#
loop_
_entity_poly.entity_id
_entity_poly.type
_entity_poly.pdbx_seq_one_letter_code
_entity_poly.pdbx_strand_id
1 'polypeptide(L)'
;MRRCHGDMRLANICLFEGRPTLFDGIEFSDEIACIDVLHDLAFVLMDLQHHQAADLAPTVLRAYLDESGEAEKCAPLPLFLSVRAATRSFTLAGSAQRQATAEAAQAKAEQARALLRQSRLYLLDHQALGLGYPQLASARPRPSRSHP
;
A
#
# COMPACT_ATOMS: atom_id res chain seq x y z
N MET A 1 -6.13 11.04 -18.35
CA MET A 1 -5.18 10.81 -17.25
C MET A 1 -5.91 10.14 -16.09
N ARG A 2 -5.29 9.19 -15.39
CA ARG A 2 -5.84 8.61 -14.16
C ARG A 2 -5.27 9.40 -12.97
N ARG A 3 -6.15 9.96 -12.14
CA ARG A 3 -5.76 10.57 -10.87
C ARG A 3 -5.76 9.50 -9.79
N CYS A 4 -4.66 9.40 -9.08
CA CYS A 4 -4.45 8.50 -7.95
C CYS A 4 -4.60 9.28 -6.63
N HIS A 5 -4.82 8.58 -5.53
CA HIS A 5 -5.02 9.14 -4.20
C HIS A 5 -3.73 9.74 -3.61
N GLY A 6 -2.57 9.16 -3.92
CA GLY A 6 -1.27 9.64 -3.47
C GLY A 6 -0.90 9.24 -2.04
N ASP A 7 -1.88 9.08 -1.15
CA ASP A 7 -1.71 8.64 0.24
C ASP A 7 -2.74 7.55 0.63
N MET A 8 -2.88 6.49 -0.20
CA MET A 8 -3.89 5.44 -0.02
C MET A 8 -3.52 4.42 1.07
N ARG A 9 -3.55 4.84 2.33
CA ARG A 9 -3.25 4.05 3.54
C ARG A 9 -4.55 3.66 4.23
N LEU A 10 -4.56 2.62 5.07
CA LEU A 10 -5.79 2.13 5.72
C LEU A 10 -6.49 3.20 6.55
N ALA A 11 -5.71 4.09 7.18
CA ALA A 11 -6.25 5.23 7.93
C ALA A 11 -7.07 6.21 7.08
N ASN A 12 -6.96 6.14 5.75
CA ASN A 12 -7.62 7.00 4.77
C ASN A 12 -8.68 6.21 3.97
N ILE A 13 -9.12 5.07 4.52
CA ILE A 13 -10.20 4.23 3.98
C ILE A 13 -11.23 4.04 5.10
N CYS A 14 -12.49 4.37 4.82
CA CYS A 14 -13.59 4.13 5.74
C CYS A 14 -14.70 3.32 5.06
N LEU A 15 -15.60 2.76 5.86
CA LEU A 15 -16.86 2.25 5.35
C LEU A 15 -17.89 3.37 5.38
N PHE A 16 -18.26 3.86 4.21
CA PHE A 16 -19.34 4.82 4.04
C PHE A 16 -20.50 4.11 3.34
N GLU A 17 -21.67 4.08 3.98
CA GLU A 17 -22.85 3.34 3.48
C GLU A 17 -22.57 1.86 3.14
N GLY A 18 -21.71 1.22 3.95
CA GLY A 18 -21.32 -0.18 3.76
C GLY A 18 -20.31 -0.40 2.62
N ARG A 19 -19.75 0.67 2.03
CA ARG A 19 -18.79 0.60 0.93
C ARG A 19 -17.42 1.16 1.34
N PRO A 20 -16.31 0.47 1.02
CA PRO A 20 -14.97 1.02 1.18
C PRO A 20 -14.85 2.32 0.37
N THR A 21 -14.56 3.41 1.06
CA THR A 21 -14.52 4.76 0.50
C THR A 21 -13.23 5.43 0.93
N LEU A 22 -12.50 5.98 -0.05
CA LEU A 22 -11.27 6.71 0.17
C LEU A 22 -11.59 8.16 0.59
N PHE A 23 -10.77 8.73 1.46
CA PHE A 23 -10.84 10.14 1.85
C PHE A 23 -9.44 10.68 2.17
N ASP A 24 -9.27 12.00 2.22
CA ASP A 24 -7.98 12.65 2.51
C ASP A 24 -6.86 12.27 1.50
N GLY A 25 -7.17 12.44 0.22
CA GLY A 25 -6.22 12.29 -0.89
C GLY A 25 -5.37 13.54 -1.10
N ILE A 26 -4.17 13.37 -1.67
CA ILE A 26 -3.30 14.49 -2.03
C ILE A 26 -3.91 15.19 -3.26
N GLU A 27 -4.81 16.15 -3.04
CA GLU A 27 -5.50 16.91 -4.10
C GLU A 27 -4.67 18.10 -4.66
N PHE A 28 -3.42 18.25 -4.23
CA PHE A 28 -2.72 19.52 -4.34
C PHE A 28 -2.09 19.84 -5.72
N SER A 29 -1.91 18.88 -6.64
CA SER A 29 -1.39 19.15 -8.00
C SER A 29 -1.60 17.99 -8.97
N ASP A 30 -1.97 18.30 -10.23
CA ASP A 30 -2.04 17.33 -11.33
C ASP A 30 -0.71 16.60 -11.61
N GLU A 31 0.44 17.24 -11.34
CA GLU A 31 1.76 16.63 -11.48
C GLU A 31 2.03 15.55 -10.41
N ILE A 32 1.40 15.66 -9.25
CA ILE A 32 1.58 14.75 -8.11
C ILE A 32 0.50 13.66 -8.10
N ALA A 33 -0.69 13.95 -8.64
CA ALA A 33 -1.80 12.99 -8.73
C ALA A 33 -1.64 11.96 -9.86
N CYS A 34 -0.71 12.18 -10.81
CA CYS A 34 -0.45 11.28 -11.93
C CYS A 34 0.65 10.25 -11.60
N ILE A 35 0.43 9.47 -10.53
CA ILE A 35 1.29 8.35 -10.14
C ILE A 35 0.71 7.02 -10.62
N ASP A 36 1.51 5.95 -10.54
CA ASP A 36 1.05 4.61 -10.86
C ASP A 36 -0.01 4.13 -9.85
N VAL A 37 -1.11 3.53 -10.31
CA VAL A 37 -2.18 2.98 -9.46
C VAL A 37 -1.62 1.88 -8.54
N LEU A 38 -0.66 1.10 -9.03
CA LEU A 38 0.01 0.07 -8.24
C LEU A 38 0.82 0.67 -7.09
N HIS A 39 1.30 1.91 -7.23
CA HIS A 39 2.01 2.63 -6.17
C HIS A 39 1.07 3.05 -5.02
N ASP A 40 -0.20 3.33 -5.31
CA ASP A 40 -1.23 3.51 -4.28
C ASP A 40 -1.62 2.18 -3.65
N LEU A 41 -1.84 1.15 -4.46
CA LEU A 41 -2.15 -0.19 -3.95
C LEU A 41 -1.06 -0.70 -3.00
N ALA A 42 0.21 -0.50 -3.34
CA ALA A 42 1.34 -0.87 -2.50
C ALA A 42 1.25 -0.24 -1.10
N PHE A 43 0.67 0.96 -1.00
CA PHE A 43 0.50 1.60 0.29
C PHE A 43 -0.53 0.87 1.16
N VAL A 44 -1.66 0.43 0.61
CA VAL A 44 -2.62 -0.43 1.36
C VAL A 44 -1.99 -1.75 1.75
N LEU A 45 -1.31 -2.42 0.81
CA LEU A 45 -0.72 -3.74 1.04
C LEU A 45 0.34 -3.71 2.15
N MET A 46 1.21 -2.68 2.18
CA MET A 46 2.19 -2.56 3.26
C MET A 46 1.56 -2.22 4.60
N ASP A 47 0.48 -1.43 4.60
CA ASP A 47 -0.19 -0.98 5.82
C ASP A 47 -0.95 -2.14 6.47
N LEU A 48 -1.57 -3.02 5.67
CA LEU A 48 -2.14 -4.29 6.15
C LEU A 48 -1.10 -5.13 6.90
N GLN A 49 0.10 -5.28 6.32
CA GLN A 49 1.19 -6.02 6.96
C GLN A 49 1.68 -5.34 8.23
N HIS A 50 1.79 -4.00 8.23
CA HIS A 50 2.18 -3.24 9.41
C HIS A 50 1.17 -3.36 10.56
N HIS A 51 -0.12 -3.43 10.23
CA HIS A 51 -1.25 -3.59 11.15
C HIS A 51 -1.57 -5.05 11.49
N GLN A 52 -0.64 -5.99 11.26
CA GLN A 52 -0.79 -7.43 11.58
C GLN A 52 -1.94 -8.13 10.85
N ALA A 53 -2.44 -7.57 9.75
CA ALA A 53 -3.47 -8.13 8.86
C ALA A 53 -2.86 -8.61 7.53
N ALA A 54 -1.66 -9.22 7.60
CA ALA A 54 -0.89 -9.62 6.43
C ALA A 54 -1.59 -10.68 5.56
N ASP A 55 -2.49 -11.46 6.16
CA ASP A 55 -3.34 -12.46 5.53
C ASP A 55 -4.37 -11.86 4.55
N LEU A 56 -4.75 -10.59 4.74
CA LEU A 56 -5.66 -9.88 3.83
C LEU A 56 -4.95 -9.32 2.59
N ALA A 57 -3.65 -9.09 2.65
CA ALA A 57 -2.90 -8.45 1.57
C ALA A 57 -2.92 -9.26 0.25
N PRO A 58 -2.75 -10.59 0.24
CA PRO A 58 -2.90 -11.40 -0.98
C PRO A 58 -4.30 -11.30 -1.60
N THR A 59 -5.34 -11.25 -0.77
CA THR A 59 -6.74 -11.13 -1.22
C THR A 59 -6.99 -9.80 -1.91
N VAL A 60 -6.48 -8.71 -1.34
CA VAL A 60 -6.58 -7.36 -1.91
C VAL A 60 -5.80 -7.28 -3.25
N LEU A 61 -4.58 -7.80 -3.29
CA LEU A 61 -3.77 -7.84 -4.51
C LEU A 61 -4.47 -8.67 -5.60
N ARG A 62 -5.04 -9.82 -5.25
CA ARG A 62 -5.78 -10.66 -6.21
C ARG A 62 -7.00 -9.93 -6.78
N ALA A 63 -7.79 -9.28 -5.92
CA ALA A 63 -8.96 -8.51 -6.37
C ALA A 63 -8.56 -7.39 -7.35
N TYR A 64 -7.45 -6.70 -7.09
CA TYR A 64 -6.91 -5.71 -8.01
C TYR A 64 -6.47 -6.33 -9.36
N LEU A 65 -5.77 -7.47 -9.31
CA LEU A 65 -5.32 -8.17 -10.51
C LEU A 65 -6.48 -8.67 -11.37
N ASP A 66 -7.53 -9.19 -10.73
CA ASP A 66 -8.74 -9.67 -11.39
C ASP A 66 -9.48 -8.57 -12.16
N GLU A 67 -9.45 -7.35 -11.62
CA GLU A 67 -10.19 -6.23 -12.19
C GLU A 67 -9.34 -5.39 -13.16
N SER A 68 -8.03 -5.32 -12.96
CA SER A 68 -7.12 -4.63 -13.88
C SER A 68 -6.76 -5.45 -15.11
N GLY A 69 -6.67 -6.79 -14.99
CA GLY A 69 -6.22 -7.68 -16.06
C GLY A 69 -4.73 -7.51 -16.44
N GLU A 70 -3.97 -6.73 -15.67
CA GLU A 70 -2.63 -6.24 -16.01
C GLU A 70 -1.56 -6.85 -15.10
N ALA A 71 -1.60 -8.18 -14.98
CA ALA A 71 -0.78 -8.88 -14.01
C ALA A 71 0.74 -8.78 -14.28
N GLU A 72 1.13 -8.63 -15.56
CA GLU A 72 2.52 -8.35 -15.97
C GLU A 72 3.02 -6.97 -15.51
N LYS A 73 2.13 -6.04 -15.16
CA LYS A 73 2.52 -4.71 -14.67
C LYS A 73 2.86 -4.68 -13.18
N CYS A 74 2.81 -5.82 -12.48
CA CYS A 74 3.19 -5.90 -11.07
C CYS A 74 4.70 -6.02 -10.82
N ALA A 75 5.54 -6.06 -11.86
CA ALA A 75 7.00 -6.05 -11.75
C ALA A 75 7.59 -5.02 -10.75
N PRO A 76 7.13 -3.75 -10.68
CA PRO A 76 7.68 -2.76 -9.77
C PRO A 76 7.09 -2.83 -8.35
N LEU A 77 6.16 -3.74 -8.06
CA LEU A 77 5.48 -3.82 -6.76
C LEU A 77 6.45 -3.89 -5.56
N PRO A 78 7.53 -4.70 -5.57
CA PRO A 78 8.49 -4.72 -4.46
C PRO A 78 9.13 -3.37 -4.17
N LEU A 79 9.47 -2.62 -5.24
CA LEU A 79 10.02 -1.28 -5.12
C LEU A 79 8.98 -0.32 -4.54
N PHE A 80 7.74 -0.36 -5.03
CA PHE A 80 6.67 0.51 -4.52
C PHE A 80 6.34 0.23 -3.04
N LEU A 81 6.28 -1.04 -2.65
CA LEU A 81 6.11 -1.43 -1.24
C LEU A 81 7.25 -0.85 -0.38
N SER A 82 8.49 -0.97 -0.84
CA SER A 82 9.66 -0.43 -0.16
C SER A 82 9.57 1.09 0.03
N VAL A 83 9.27 1.81 -1.04
CA VAL A 83 9.17 3.28 -1.03
C VAL A 83 8.05 3.75 -0.11
N ARG A 84 6.87 3.09 -0.13
CA ARG A 84 5.75 3.43 0.75
C ARG A 84 6.07 3.18 2.22
N ALA A 85 6.72 2.06 2.55
CA ALA A 85 7.16 1.78 3.91
C ALA A 85 8.23 2.77 4.40
N ALA A 86 9.18 3.16 3.54
CA ALA A 86 10.18 4.17 3.87
C ALA A 86 9.55 5.55 4.09
N THR A 87 8.62 5.96 3.21
CA THR A 87 7.88 7.22 3.32
C THR A 87 7.10 7.26 4.64
N ARG A 88 6.40 6.17 4.98
CA ARG A 88 5.62 6.08 6.22
C ARG A 88 6.51 6.08 7.46
N SER A 89 7.65 5.39 7.40
CA SER A 89 8.69 5.44 8.43
C SER A 89 9.16 6.86 8.70
N PHE A 90 9.52 7.60 7.64
CA PHE A 90 9.98 8.98 7.74
C PHE A 90 8.94 9.90 8.38
N THR A 91 7.69 9.84 7.91
CA THR A 91 6.59 10.65 8.45
C THR A 91 6.31 10.33 9.92
N LEU A 92 6.31 9.04 10.29
CA LEU A 92 6.12 8.64 11.69
C LEU A 92 7.28 9.10 12.58
N ALA A 93 8.52 8.96 12.14
CA ALA A 93 9.70 9.44 12.88
C ALA A 93 9.64 10.95 13.11
N GLY A 94 9.26 11.74 12.10
CA GLY A 94 9.04 13.17 12.27
C GLY A 94 7.89 13.48 13.23
N SER A 95 6.82 12.69 13.22
CA SER A 95 5.68 12.86 14.13
C SER A 95 5.97 12.47 15.59
N ALA A 96 6.96 11.59 15.82
CA ALA A 96 7.39 11.17 17.15
C ALA A 96 7.95 12.35 17.95
N GLN A 97 8.68 13.25 17.30
CA GLN A 97 9.26 14.46 17.91
C GLN A 97 8.19 15.47 18.36
N ARG A 98 6.96 15.35 17.86
CA ARG A 98 5.83 16.24 18.17
C ARG A 98 4.86 15.66 19.19
N GLN A 99 5.18 14.53 19.81
CA GLN A 99 4.30 13.92 20.82
C GLN A 99 4.44 14.63 22.17
N ALA A 100 3.33 14.72 22.89
CA ALA A 100 3.27 15.39 24.20
C ALA A 100 3.95 14.58 25.33
N THR A 101 4.06 13.26 25.17
CA THR A 101 4.67 12.37 26.15
C THR A 101 5.83 11.59 25.54
N ALA A 102 6.82 11.27 26.38
CA ALA A 102 7.96 10.45 25.97
C ALA A 102 7.53 9.04 25.54
N GLU A 103 6.52 8.48 26.20
CA GLU A 103 5.95 7.17 25.86
C GLU A 103 5.35 7.17 24.45
N ALA A 104 4.51 8.15 24.13
CA ALA A 104 3.92 8.26 22.79
C ALA A 104 4.98 8.54 21.72
N ALA A 105 6.00 9.35 22.04
CA ALA A 105 7.14 9.58 21.16
C ALA A 105 7.89 8.28 20.86
N GLN A 106 8.18 7.49 21.91
CA GLN A 106 8.89 6.23 21.80
C GLN A 106 8.10 5.19 20.99
N ALA A 107 6.79 5.04 21.27
CA ALA A 107 5.93 4.12 20.52
C ALA A 107 5.92 4.45 19.01
N LYS A 108 5.85 5.73 18.65
CA LYS A 108 5.94 6.15 17.24
C LYS A 108 7.31 5.93 16.63
N ALA A 109 8.38 6.15 17.38
CA ALA A 109 9.74 5.88 16.92
C ALA A 109 9.96 4.37 16.67
N GLU A 110 9.37 3.50 17.50
CA GLU A 110 9.40 2.05 17.31
C GLU A 110 8.64 1.61 16.06
N GLN A 111 7.43 2.13 15.84
CA GLN A 111 6.68 1.91 14.61
C GLN A 111 7.46 2.37 13.37
N ALA A 112 8.09 3.55 13.43
CA ALA A 112 8.92 4.07 12.35
C ALA A 112 10.10 3.13 12.03
N ARG A 113 10.80 2.63 13.05
CA ARG A 113 11.89 1.65 12.88
C ARG A 113 11.39 0.32 12.31
N ALA A 114 10.20 -0.14 12.70
CA ALA A 114 9.59 -1.35 12.16
C ALA A 114 9.31 -1.20 10.66
N LEU A 115 8.74 -0.07 10.23
CA LEU A 115 8.50 0.23 8.83
C LEU A 115 9.79 0.37 8.02
N LEU A 116 10.85 0.93 8.59
CA LEU A 116 12.14 0.99 7.91
C LEU A 116 12.72 -0.42 7.66
N ARG A 117 12.59 -1.33 8.64
CA ARG A 117 12.98 -2.73 8.45
C ARG A 117 12.13 -3.40 7.37
N GLN A 118 10.81 -3.18 7.41
CA GLN A 118 9.88 -3.70 6.40
C GLN A 118 10.21 -3.19 4.99
N SER A 119 10.51 -1.90 4.85
CA SER A 119 10.97 -1.29 3.60
C SER A 119 12.21 -1.99 3.02
N ARG A 120 13.17 -2.34 3.86
CA ARG A 120 14.37 -3.06 3.45
C ARG A 120 14.06 -4.51 3.04
N LEU A 121 13.17 -5.19 3.77
CA LEU A 121 12.73 -6.54 3.41
C LEU A 121 12.06 -6.57 2.05
N TYR A 122 11.24 -5.56 1.71
CA TYR A 122 10.62 -5.44 0.40
C TYR A 122 11.61 -5.38 -0.77
N LEU A 123 12.80 -4.80 -0.59
CA LEU A 123 13.82 -4.76 -1.64
C LEU A 123 14.64 -6.05 -1.71
N LEU A 124 14.92 -6.66 -0.56
CA LEU A 124 15.89 -7.74 -0.46
C LEU A 124 15.26 -9.13 -0.55
N ASP A 125 14.02 -9.29 -0.09
CA ASP A 125 13.33 -10.57 -0.03
C ASP A 125 11.80 -10.38 -0.07
N HIS A 126 11.30 -10.01 -1.25
CA HIS A 126 9.88 -9.77 -1.42
C HIS A 126 9.03 -11.05 -1.47
N GLN A 127 9.65 -12.22 -1.62
CA GLN A 127 8.94 -13.50 -1.60
C GLN A 127 8.56 -13.90 -0.18
N ALA A 128 9.39 -13.56 0.82
CA ALA A 128 9.09 -13.78 2.23
C ALA A 128 7.88 -12.98 2.76
N LEU A 129 7.34 -12.05 1.98
CA LEU A 129 6.22 -11.20 2.37
C LEU A 129 4.87 -11.93 2.34
N GLY A 130 4.81 -13.15 1.81
CA GLY A 130 3.59 -13.93 1.77
C GLY A 130 2.50 -13.37 0.85
N LEU A 131 2.85 -12.44 -0.04
CA LEU A 131 1.90 -11.86 -1.00
C LEU A 131 1.52 -12.84 -2.13
N GLY A 132 2.16 -14.00 -2.24
CA GLY A 132 1.97 -14.93 -3.35
C GLY A 132 2.42 -14.37 -4.71
N TYR A 133 3.18 -13.28 -4.71
CA TYR A 133 3.82 -12.70 -5.89
C TYR A 133 5.16 -13.39 -6.18
N PRO A 134 5.53 -13.68 -7.45
CA PRO A 134 4.82 -13.37 -8.70
C PRO A 134 3.76 -14.40 -9.12
N GLN A 135 3.50 -15.46 -8.35
CA GLN A 135 2.58 -16.52 -8.75
C GLN A 135 1.15 -15.99 -9.01
N LEU A 136 0.66 -15.09 -8.16
CA LEU A 136 -0.61 -14.37 -8.35
C LEU A 136 -0.63 -13.53 -9.63
N ALA A 137 0.51 -12.94 -10.00
CA ALA A 137 0.65 -12.11 -11.19
C ALA A 137 0.70 -12.92 -12.51
N SER A 138 0.86 -14.24 -12.43
CA SER A 138 0.94 -15.11 -13.63
C SER A 138 -0.36 -15.86 -13.94
N ALA A 139 -1.39 -15.73 -13.09
CA ALA A 139 -2.63 -16.48 -13.22
C ALA A 139 -3.54 -15.92 -14.34
N ARG A 140 -4.08 -16.82 -15.18
CA ARG A 140 -4.78 -16.54 -16.46
C ARG A 140 -5.81 -15.39 -16.41
N PRO A 141 -5.95 -14.62 -17.52
CA PRO A 141 -6.97 -13.58 -17.66
C PRO A 141 -8.40 -14.16 -17.69
N ARG A 142 -9.36 -13.39 -17.16
CA ARG A 142 -10.80 -13.71 -17.15
C ARG A 142 -11.35 -13.79 -18.60
N PRO A 143 -12.33 -14.67 -18.90
CA PRO A 143 -13.19 -14.47 -20.07
C PRO A 143 -13.94 -13.14 -19.94
N SER A 144 -14.05 -12.41 -21.05
CA SER A 144 -14.65 -11.08 -21.11
C SER A 144 -16.04 -11.05 -20.47
N ARG A 145 -16.24 -10.24 -19.44
CA ARG A 145 -17.59 -9.89 -18.98
C ARG A 145 -18.19 -8.96 -20.02
N SER A 146 -19.08 -9.50 -20.86
CA SER A 146 -20.03 -8.70 -21.62
C SER A 146 -20.94 -7.99 -20.61
N HIS A 147 -20.70 -6.69 -20.39
CA HIS A 147 -21.70 -5.86 -19.74
C HIS A 147 -22.82 -5.54 -20.75
N PRO A 148 -24.10 -5.64 -20.35
CA PRO A 148 -25.23 -5.20 -21.16
C PRO A 148 -25.27 -3.68 -21.32
#